data_AF-A0A0G0CNM0-F1
#
_entry.id   AF-A0A0G0CNM0-F1
#
_cell.length_a   1.000
_cell.length_b   1.000
_cell.length_c   1.000
_cell.angle_alpha   90.00
_cell.angle_beta   90.00
_cell.angle_gamma   90.00
#
_symmetry.space_group_name_H-M   'P 1'
#
loop_
_entity.id
_entity.type
_entity.pdbx_description
1 polymer ?
#
loop_
_entity_poly.entity_id
_entity_poly.type
_entity_poly.pdbx_seq_one_letter_code
_entity_poly.pdbx_strand_id
1 'polypeptide(L)'
;MKKLLIICLALTLSCYLSAQVTNNVIEVQKDSLGLTNQNPIHPSRATGAKTVTHGEGNTQINFNDTHPEEITFDVDGSEKMIIQDGGNVGIANTAPSAVLHVAGSTYDGTPNDAGTQICSGLIELSRASYPYIDFNHSAYGDDYDSRIMLRESDWLSVEGSGLGINYTSSLVNMKLAVGGGGYFSGDVGIGVSSPTQKLHVSGNMRLTGALYDYNNDPGTSGQVLQSTATGIDWVNASSIGDNLGNHTCTQNLKLNNYWLSNDGGSEGLNINNDGDVYVGSTASGTWYKMKLTNTTRMYGLFAESTTTSGANIAVKACANGSESGSNNCAVSAETDGDSMYNYGVDVYVHGDGIINRGVSSTTLGADVNYAGLFNANSSSGSPSVNYAIYANAGNATTNWAGYFVGDVYTTTSYSSSDEKFKKNIHSIDGALDKLKKIESVTFNYKCEDFALRNFNDKLNYGFIAQNIKSVFPEMVKEDQEGYLCVNYTAMIPVLAKAINEQQEIIEEQKNSIDELKSEIIKLKNQNDNTIESSQSTGSKLFQNSPNPFSSQTQIKYCIKGDVVKSSIMISDMNGKAHKTYQVDVTENGILTIDASEFQPGLYFYSLITDGKEVETKRMIITE
;
A
#
# COMPACT_ATOMS: atom_id res chain seq x y z
N MET A 1 119.17 -95.80 -27.98
CA MET A 1 120.17 -96.83 -28.33
C MET A 1 120.13 -97.95 -27.26
N LYS A 2 120.09 -99.26 -27.62
CA LYS A 2 120.39 -100.48 -26.77
C LYS A 2 119.57 -100.73 -25.45
N LYS A 3 119.58 -101.90 -24.74
CA LYS A 3 119.33 -103.37 -25.04
C LYS A 3 119.55 -104.36 -23.79
N LEU A 4 118.80 -105.51 -23.66
CA LEU A 4 119.04 -106.87 -22.95
C LEU A 4 119.17 -107.00 -21.36
N LEU A 5 119.19 -108.16 -20.62
CA LEU A 5 118.55 -109.55 -20.57
C LEU A 5 119.04 -110.47 -19.35
N ILE A 6 118.54 -111.74 -19.15
CA ILE A 6 119.10 -112.98 -18.40
C ILE A 6 118.71 -113.29 -16.89
N ILE A 7 118.81 -114.50 -16.24
CA ILE A 7 118.34 -115.95 -16.41
C ILE A 7 118.82 -116.95 -15.25
N CYS A 8 118.36 -118.25 -15.15
CA CYS A 8 118.82 -119.46 -14.31
C CYS A 8 118.23 -119.73 -12.86
N LEU A 9 118.30 -120.89 -12.11
CA LEU A 9 118.33 -122.43 -12.20
C LEU A 9 118.36 -123.06 -10.72
N ALA A 10 118.34 -124.37 -10.25
CA ALA A 10 118.10 -125.80 -10.67
C ALA A 10 118.01 -126.90 -9.49
N LEU A 11 117.52 -128.15 -9.76
CA LEU A 11 117.83 -129.54 -9.17
C LEU A 11 117.20 -130.22 -7.86
N THR A 12 117.56 -131.51 -7.54
CA THR A 12 116.75 -132.60 -6.83
C THR A 12 117.50 -133.83 -6.17
N LEU A 13 116.86 -134.70 -5.28
CA LEU A 13 116.94 -136.23 -5.06
C LEU A 13 116.68 -136.82 -3.58
N SER A 14 116.90 -138.13 -3.25
CA SER A 14 116.07 -138.98 -2.30
C SER A 14 116.68 -140.15 -1.39
N CYS A 15 116.00 -140.61 -0.28
CA CYS A 15 115.75 -142.04 0.23
C CYS A 15 115.79 -142.44 1.78
N TYR A 16 114.78 -143.25 2.24
CA TYR A 16 114.69 -144.36 3.30
C TYR A 16 114.90 -144.25 4.87
N LEU A 17 113.98 -144.86 5.69
CA LEU A 17 114.15 -145.89 6.80
C LEU A 17 113.36 -145.81 8.18
N SER A 18 112.47 -146.80 8.46
CA SER A 18 112.07 -147.54 9.74
C SER A 18 111.57 -146.98 11.13
N ALA A 19 110.36 -147.44 11.58
CA ALA A 19 109.88 -147.89 12.96
C ALA A 19 109.87 -146.96 14.23
N GLN A 20 109.07 -147.12 15.34
CA GLN A 20 107.92 -147.98 15.77
C GLN A 20 107.15 -147.44 17.05
N VAL A 21 105.81 -147.64 17.17
CA VAL A 21 104.92 -147.93 18.39
C VAL A 21 104.91 -146.96 19.63
N THR A 22 103.83 -146.65 20.39
CA THR A 22 102.40 -147.10 20.62
C THR A 22 101.34 -146.02 20.23
N ASN A 23 99.99 -146.10 20.36
CA ASN A 23 98.93 -147.09 20.74
C ASN A 23 98.25 -147.09 22.15
N ASN A 24 97.04 -146.46 22.33
CA ASN A 24 95.84 -146.98 23.08
C ASN A 24 94.60 -146.01 23.21
N VAL A 25 93.44 -146.40 22.63
CA VAL A 25 91.98 -146.40 23.02
C VAL A 25 91.30 -145.29 23.92
N ILE A 26 89.96 -145.13 23.74
CA ILE A 26 88.92 -144.31 24.47
C ILE A 26 88.77 -142.87 23.93
N GLU A 27 87.65 -142.29 23.43
CA GLU A 27 86.18 -142.53 23.34
C GLU A 27 85.27 -141.81 24.39
N VAL A 28 84.20 -141.11 23.93
CA VAL A 28 83.06 -140.52 24.71
C VAL A 28 83.39 -139.31 25.65
N GLN A 29 82.65 -138.17 25.73
CA GLN A 29 81.44 -137.66 25.04
C GLN A 29 81.40 -136.10 24.98
N LYS A 30 80.46 -135.60 24.16
CA LYS A 30 79.58 -134.40 24.28
C LYS A 30 79.79 -133.39 25.43
N ASP A 31 79.56 -132.09 25.24
CA ASP A 31 78.83 -131.35 24.19
C ASP A 31 79.42 -129.91 24.09
N SER A 32 79.26 -129.10 23.03
CA SER A 32 78.46 -129.27 21.82
C SER A 32 79.01 -128.50 20.59
N LEU A 33 78.11 -128.07 19.71
CA LEU A 33 78.26 -127.43 18.39
C LEU A 33 78.49 -125.90 18.46
N GLY A 34 79.10 -125.21 17.49
CA GLY A 34 79.77 -125.60 16.23
C GLY A 34 80.16 -124.32 15.42
N LEU A 35 81.41 -124.09 14.98
CA LEU A 35 82.05 -124.60 13.74
C LEU A 35 81.42 -124.06 12.42
N THR A 36 82.11 -123.57 11.37
CA THR A 36 83.51 -123.07 11.18
C THR A 36 83.67 -122.35 9.82
N ASN A 37 84.46 -121.27 9.78
CA ASN A 37 85.60 -121.00 8.86
C ASN A 37 85.62 -121.64 7.43
N GLN A 38 85.64 -120.84 6.34
CA GLN A 38 86.67 -120.83 5.26
C GLN A 38 86.32 -120.06 3.95
N ASN A 39 87.38 -119.56 3.28
CA ASN A 39 87.56 -119.21 1.85
C ASN A 39 86.92 -117.94 1.22
N PRO A 40 87.70 -117.10 0.48
CA PRO A 40 87.20 -115.98 -0.33
C PRO A 40 87.00 -116.36 -1.81
N ILE A 41 85.88 -115.96 -2.43
CA ILE A 41 85.59 -116.27 -3.85
C ILE A 41 84.98 -115.05 -4.57
N HIS A 42 85.48 -114.79 -5.78
CA HIS A 42 84.92 -113.86 -6.75
C HIS A 42 84.30 -114.67 -7.89
N PRO A 43 82.96 -114.74 -8.04
CA PRO A 43 82.32 -115.14 -9.30
C PRO A 43 82.48 -113.99 -10.31
N SER A 44 82.60 -114.15 -11.63
CA SER A 44 82.41 -115.33 -12.50
C SER A 44 81.01 -115.94 -12.50
N ARG A 45 80.00 -115.13 -12.90
CA ARG A 45 78.66 -115.56 -13.31
C ARG A 45 77.94 -116.48 -12.32
N ALA A 46 77.76 -116.00 -11.09
CA ALA A 46 76.71 -116.52 -10.20
C ALA A 46 75.41 -115.74 -10.45
N THR A 47 74.29 -116.44 -10.58
CA THR A 47 72.94 -115.84 -10.63
C THR A 47 72.38 -115.76 -9.21
N GLY A 48 72.20 -114.55 -8.68
CA GLY A 48 71.66 -114.32 -7.34
C GLY A 48 71.76 -112.85 -6.92
N ALA A 49 70.61 -112.25 -6.62
CA ALA A 49 70.44 -110.80 -6.45
C ALA A 49 71.21 -110.20 -5.26
N LYS A 50 71.32 -108.86 -5.26
CA LYS A 50 72.00 -108.09 -4.21
C LYS A 50 70.98 -107.38 -3.32
N THR A 51 70.99 -107.74 -2.04
CA THR A 51 70.15 -107.13 -1.02
C THR A 51 71.00 -106.49 0.08
N VAL A 52 70.58 -105.34 0.59
CA VAL A 52 71.12 -104.70 1.79
C VAL A 52 70.12 -104.89 2.92
N THR A 53 70.46 -105.76 3.87
CA THR A 53 69.56 -106.22 4.94
C THR A 53 69.95 -105.64 6.30
N HIS A 54 68.97 -105.30 7.13
CA HIS A 54 69.20 -105.03 8.56
C HIS A 54 69.56 -106.33 9.32
N GLY A 55 70.19 -106.21 10.49
CA GLY A 55 70.85 -107.34 11.18
C GLY A 55 69.95 -108.50 11.62
N GLU A 56 68.63 -108.33 11.59
CA GLU A 56 67.62 -109.35 11.95
C GLU A 56 66.92 -109.97 10.73
N GLY A 57 67.28 -109.59 9.50
CA GLY A 57 66.72 -110.15 8.26
C GLY A 57 65.36 -109.58 7.82
N ASN A 58 64.72 -108.77 8.65
CA ASN A 58 63.33 -108.30 8.48
C ASN A 58 63.17 -107.10 7.53
N THR A 59 64.02 -106.08 7.65
CA THR A 59 63.99 -104.88 6.80
C THR A 59 65.12 -104.91 5.79
N GLN A 60 64.81 -104.67 4.51
CA GLN A 60 65.79 -104.77 3.43
C GLN A 60 65.55 -103.77 2.29
N ILE A 61 66.64 -103.39 1.61
CA ILE A 61 66.62 -102.69 0.32
C ILE A 61 67.14 -103.66 -0.74
N ASN A 62 66.35 -103.94 -1.77
CA ASN A 62 66.75 -104.84 -2.85
C ASN A 62 67.19 -104.07 -4.10
N PHE A 63 68.24 -104.60 -4.74
CA PHE A 63 68.66 -104.22 -6.08
C PHE A 63 68.49 -105.47 -6.95
N ASN A 64 67.41 -105.51 -7.73
CA ASN A 64 66.91 -106.72 -8.36
C ASN A 64 67.65 -107.01 -9.68
N ASP A 65 68.49 -108.06 -9.73
CA ASP A 65 69.19 -108.48 -10.97
C ASP A 65 68.24 -108.73 -12.16
N THR A 66 66.94 -108.96 -11.90
CA THR A 66 65.90 -109.17 -12.93
C THR A 66 65.27 -107.86 -13.41
N HIS A 67 65.21 -106.83 -12.56
CA HIS A 67 64.68 -105.49 -12.82
C HIS A 67 65.66 -104.45 -12.24
N PRO A 68 66.82 -104.22 -12.90
CA PRO A 68 67.95 -103.52 -12.30
C PRO A 68 67.74 -102.00 -12.10
N GLU A 69 66.74 -101.43 -12.76
CA GLU A 69 66.39 -100.01 -12.67
C GLU A 69 65.36 -99.71 -11.56
N GLU A 70 64.92 -100.73 -10.79
CA GLU A 70 63.98 -100.60 -9.68
C GLU A 70 64.67 -100.77 -8.32
N ILE A 71 64.25 -99.96 -7.33
CA ILE A 71 64.69 -100.07 -5.93
C ILE A 71 63.48 -100.36 -5.05
N THR A 72 63.45 -101.53 -4.41
CA THR A 72 62.40 -101.90 -3.44
C THR A 72 62.90 -101.75 -2.00
N PHE A 73 62.00 -101.36 -1.12
CA PHE A 73 62.18 -101.27 0.33
C PHE A 73 61.16 -102.21 0.98
N ASP A 74 61.59 -103.35 1.50
CA ASP A 74 60.72 -104.35 2.10
C ASP A 74 60.81 -104.35 3.62
N VAL A 75 59.69 -104.71 4.27
CA VAL A 75 59.62 -105.05 5.70
C VAL A 75 58.85 -106.35 5.85
N ASP A 76 59.44 -107.30 6.57
CA ASP A 76 58.94 -108.66 6.82
C ASP A 76 58.60 -109.42 5.52
N GLY A 77 59.48 -109.30 4.52
CA GLY A 77 59.34 -109.99 3.22
C GLY A 77 58.24 -109.43 2.32
N SER A 78 57.73 -108.23 2.61
CA SER A 78 56.74 -107.53 1.79
C SER A 78 57.21 -106.11 1.48
N GLU A 79 57.24 -105.77 0.19
CA GLU A 79 57.54 -104.43 -0.31
C GLU A 79 56.62 -103.38 0.33
N LYS A 80 57.21 -102.32 0.88
CA LYS A 80 56.54 -101.17 1.50
C LYS A 80 56.78 -99.86 0.75
N MET A 81 57.80 -99.79 -0.09
CA MET A 81 58.05 -98.69 -1.01
C MET A 81 58.84 -99.19 -2.21
N ILE A 82 58.56 -98.63 -3.39
CA ILE A 82 59.29 -98.89 -4.64
C ILE A 82 59.65 -97.55 -5.30
N ILE A 83 60.79 -97.52 -5.96
CA ILE A 83 61.14 -96.49 -6.94
C ILE A 83 61.35 -97.20 -8.27
N GLN A 84 60.54 -96.87 -9.27
CA GLN A 84 60.62 -97.47 -10.61
C GLN A 84 61.52 -96.65 -11.54
N ASP A 85 61.96 -97.26 -12.66
CA ASP A 85 62.76 -96.67 -13.74
C ASP A 85 62.30 -95.25 -14.16
N GLY A 86 60.99 -95.03 -14.27
CA GLY A 86 60.39 -93.73 -14.61
C GLY A 86 60.47 -92.65 -13.51
N GLY A 87 61.09 -92.94 -12.36
CA GLY A 87 61.17 -92.04 -11.20
C GLY A 87 59.90 -92.00 -10.33
N ASN A 88 58.89 -92.81 -10.62
CA ASN A 88 57.68 -92.92 -9.82
C ASN A 88 57.96 -93.61 -8.48
N VAL A 89 57.60 -92.95 -7.38
CA VAL A 89 57.74 -93.46 -6.02
C VAL A 89 56.41 -94.03 -5.54
N GLY A 90 56.35 -95.35 -5.38
CA GLY A 90 55.24 -96.03 -4.72
C GLY A 90 55.51 -96.19 -3.23
N ILE A 91 54.53 -95.90 -2.37
CA ILE A 91 54.54 -96.27 -0.96
C ILE A 91 53.33 -97.17 -0.72
N ALA A 92 53.56 -98.38 -0.23
CA ALA A 92 52.61 -99.49 -0.15
C ALA A 92 51.88 -99.85 -1.46
N ASN A 93 52.35 -99.36 -2.61
CA ASN A 93 51.94 -99.80 -3.95
C ASN A 93 53.18 -100.25 -4.74
N THR A 94 53.11 -101.45 -5.33
CA THR A 94 54.18 -102.04 -6.16
C THR A 94 54.07 -101.68 -7.64
N ALA A 95 53.10 -100.83 -8.02
CA ALA A 95 52.89 -100.32 -9.37
C ALA A 95 52.42 -98.85 -9.35
N PRO A 96 53.30 -97.91 -8.93
CA PRO A 96 52.96 -96.48 -8.83
C PRO A 96 52.71 -95.83 -10.20
N SER A 97 51.44 -95.51 -10.48
CA SER A 97 51.02 -94.78 -11.68
C SER A 97 51.48 -93.31 -11.75
N ALA A 98 51.93 -92.74 -10.63
CA ALA A 98 52.21 -91.32 -10.45
C ALA A 98 53.55 -91.10 -9.74
N VAL A 99 54.13 -89.89 -9.88
CA VAL A 99 55.47 -89.54 -9.38
C VAL A 99 55.61 -89.78 -7.87
N LEU A 100 54.54 -89.59 -7.10
CA LEU A 100 54.40 -90.09 -5.73
C LEU A 100 53.01 -90.69 -5.56
N HIS A 101 52.94 -92.01 -5.39
CA HIS A 101 51.70 -92.77 -5.23
C HIS A 101 51.72 -93.51 -3.88
N VAL A 102 51.01 -93.00 -2.89
CA VAL A 102 50.84 -93.65 -1.57
C VAL A 102 49.54 -94.43 -1.57
N ALA A 103 49.60 -95.76 -1.61
CA ALA A 103 48.43 -96.62 -1.38
C ALA A 103 48.25 -96.88 0.13
N GLY A 104 47.05 -97.31 0.51
CA GLY A 104 46.70 -97.58 1.91
C GLY A 104 46.33 -96.35 2.74
N SER A 105 46.51 -95.12 2.23
CA SER A 105 46.02 -93.88 2.86
C SER A 105 44.63 -93.43 2.39
N THR A 106 43.80 -94.34 1.88
CA THR A 106 42.32 -94.23 1.73
C THR A 106 41.72 -95.62 1.45
N TYR A 107 40.41 -95.78 1.67
CA TYR A 107 39.70 -97.07 1.62
C TYR A 107 39.39 -97.60 0.20
N ASP A 108 39.69 -96.85 -0.86
CA ASP A 108 39.17 -97.08 -2.22
C ASP A 108 40.25 -97.38 -3.29
N GLY A 109 41.53 -97.40 -2.92
CA GLY A 109 42.62 -97.98 -3.74
C GLY A 109 42.93 -97.32 -5.09
N THR A 110 42.28 -96.21 -5.45
CA THR A 110 42.53 -95.49 -6.71
C THR A 110 43.35 -94.20 -6.48
N PRO A 111 44.39 -93.93 -7.29
CA PRO A 111 45.15 -92.69 -7.21
C PRO A 111 44.38 -91.52 -7.81
N ASN A 112 44.44 -90.34 -7.18
CA ASN A 112 44.04 -89.07 -7.78
C ASN A 112 45.29 -88.21 -8.07
N ASP A 113 45.59 -87.97 -9.35
CA ASP A 113 46.70 -87.12 -9.81
C ASP A 113 46.55 -85.61 -9.49
N ALA A 114 45.59 -85.24 -8.64
CA ALA A 114 45.34 -83.88 -8.20
C ALA A 114 44.77 -83.80 -6.77
N GLY A 115 45.56 -83.26 -5.84
CA GLY A 115 45.08 -82.65 -4.59
C GLY A 115 44.96 -83.57 -3.36
N THR A 116 45.45 -83.07 -2.22
CA THR A 116 45.27 -83.68 -0.90
C THR A 116 43.82 -83.53 -0.42
N GLN A 117 43.08 -84.63 -0.32
CA GLN A 117 41.75 -84.63 0.28
C GLN A 117 41.85 -84.74 1.81
N ILE A 118 41.56 -83.65 2.53
CA ILE A 118 41.54 -83.62 4.00
C ILE A 118 40.15 -83.99 4.50
N CYS A 119 39.87 -85.29 4.55
CA CYS A 119 38.64 -85.81 5.15
C CYS A 119 38.63 -85.57 6.67
N SER A 120 37.72 -84.72 7.16
CA SER A 120 37.49 -84.38 8.58
C SER A 120 38.58 -83.58 9.33
N GLY A 121 39.48 -82.89 8.61
CA GLY A 121 40.43 -81.93 9.18
C GLY A 121 40.15 -80.47 8.76
N LEU A 122 40.62 -79.51 9.55
CA LEU A 122 40.57 -78.09 9.18
C LEU A 122 41.60 -77.79 8.07
N ILE A 123 41.19 -77.14 6.98
CA ILE A 123 42.14 -76.63 5.97
C ILE A 123 42.69 -75.29 6.48
N GLU A 124 43.70 -75.36 7.35
CA GLU A 124 44.38 -74.16 7.86
C GLU A 124 45.40 -73.63 6.83
N LEU A 125 45.17 -72.41 6.34
CA LEU A 125 46.07 -71.73 5.41
C LEU A 125 46.94 -70.67 6.13
N SER A 126 47.82 -71.11 7.04
CA SER A 126 48.68 -70.21 7.82
C SER A 126 49.91 -69.74 7.03
N ARG A 127 49.78 -68.62 6.30
CA ARG A 127 50.90 -67.83 5.73
C ARG A 127 50.81 -66.36 6.12
N ALA A 128 51.96 -65.74 6.37
CA ALA A 128 52.08 -64.37 6.89
C ALA A 128 51.59 -63.24 5.96
N SER A 129 51.22 -63.55 4.71
CA SER A 129 50.65 -62.59 3.77
C SER A 129 49.72 -63.33 2.80
N TYR A 130 48.44 -62.93 2.80
CA TYR A 130 47.39 -63.33 1.86
C TYR A 130 47.37 -64.83 1.50
N PRO A 131 47.05 -65.72 2.46
CA PRO A 131 46.55 -67.05 2.11
C PRO A 131 45.26 -66.92 1.30
N TYR A 132 45.17 -67.66 0.20
CA TYR A 132 43.97 -67.75 -0.63
C TYR A 132 43.82 -69.18 -1.17
N ILE A 133 42.58 -69.59 -1.42
CA ILE A 133 42.28 -70.75 -2.25
C ILE A 133 42.10 -70.20 -3.67
N ASP A 134 42.98 -70.59 -4.58
CA ASP A 134 42.81 -70.29 -6.00
C ASP A 134 41.96 -71.37 -6.67
N PHE A 135 41.13 -70.96 -7.62
CA PHE A 135 40.34 -71.84 -8.48
C PHE A 135 40.73 -71.53 -9.93
N ASN A 136 41.87 -72.09 -10.33
CA ASN A 136 42.50 -71.78 -11.61
C ASN A 136 41.64 -72.27 -12.80
N HIS A 137 41.32 -71.35 -13.70
CA HIS A 137 40.51 -71.63 -14.89
C HIS A 137 41.30 -72.41 -15.94
N SER A 138 40.83 -73.62 -16.27
CA SER A 138 41.30 -74.38 -17.43
C SER A 138 40.55 -73.92 -18.68
N ALA A 139 41.25 -73.70 -19.79
CA ALA A 139 40.71 -73.11 -21.03
C ALA A 139 39.77 -74.01 -21.85
N TYR A 140 39.18 -75.05 -21.23
CA TYR A 140 38.18 -75.94 -21.80
C TYR A 140 36.94 -75.90 -20.92
N GLY A 141 35.80 -75.53 -21.51
CA GLY A 141 34.57 -75.21 -20.77
C GLY A 141 33.75 -76.41 -20.31
N ASP A 142 32.60 -76.08 -19.72
CA ASP A 142 31.50 -76.96 -19.26
C ASP A 142 31.64 -77.61 -17.87
N ASP A 143 32.53 -77.10 -17.00
CA ASP A 143 32.37 -77.19 -15.54
C ASP A 143 32.06 -75.80 -14.93
N TYR A 144 31.47 -75.77 -13.74
CA TYR A 144 31.22 -74.53 -12.99
C TYR A 144 32.48 -74.13 -12.22
N ASP A 145 33.23 -73.13 -12.75
CA ASP A 145 34.63 -72.78 -12.41
C ASP A 145 35.04 -72.96 -10.93
N SER A 146 34.16 -72.59 -9.99
CA SER A 146 34.18 -73.11 -8.62
C SER A 146 32.86 -72.82 -7.88
N ARG A 147 32.49 -73.64 -6.90
CA ARG A 147 31.29 -73.39 -6.07
C ARG A 147 31.42 -73.92 -4.64
N ILE A 148 31.33 -73.02 -3.66
CA ILE A 148 31.04 -73.40 -2.26
C ILE A 148 29.56 -73.81 -2.19
N MET A 149 29.28 -75.11 -2.21
CA MET A 149 27.93 -75.64 -1.97
C MET A 149 27.71 -75.89 -0.48
N LEU A 150 26.98 -74.99 0.17
CA LEU A 150 26.36 -75.25 1.46
C LEU A 150 25.09 -76.09 1.25
N ARG A 151 24.82 -77.08 2.11
CA ARG A 151 23.58 -77.87 2.13
C ARG A 151 22.85 -77.70 3.45
N GLU A 152 21.52 -77.85 3.44
CA GLU A 152 20.68 -77.86 4.64
C GLU A 152 20.92 -76.66 5.59
N SER A 153 21.59 -76.89 6.73
CA SER A 153 21.91 -75.87 7.76
C SER A 153 23.37 -75.43 7.74
N ASP A 154 24.14 -75.78 6.70
CA ASP A 154 25.54 -75.39 6.55
C ASP A 154 25.70 -73.86 6.51
N TRP A 155 26.76 -73.37 7.16
CA TRP A 155 27.01 -71.95 7.39
C TRP A 155 28.38 -71.56 6.83
N LEU A 156 28.39 -70.59 5.90
CA LEU A 156 29.62 -69.90 5.51
C LEU A 156 29.79 -68.67 6.41
N SER A 157 30.56 -68.82 7.49
CA SER A 157 31.06 -67.66 8.24
C SER A 157 32.30 -67.06 7.56
N VAL A 158 32.43 -65.74 7.66
CA VAL A 158 33.64 -65.00 7.33
C VAL A 158 33.96 -64.14 8.55
N GLU A 159 34.79 -64.65 9.45
CA GLU A 159 35.22 -63.95 10.65
C GLU A 159 36.30 -62.91 10.29
N GLY A 160 35.85 -61.75 9.81
CA GLY A 160 36.70 -60.68 9.34
C GLY A 160 35.95 -59.39 9.00
N SER A 161 36.69 -58.36 8.60
CA SER A 161 36.15 -57.01 8.35
C SER A 161 35.47 -56.81 6.98
N GLY A 162 35.32 -57.87 6.17
CA GLY A 162 34.53 -57.79 4.94
C GLY A 162 34.51 -59.07 4.10
N LEU A 163 33.32 -59.44 3.62
CA LEU A 163 33.12 -60.39 2.52
C LEU A 163 32.97 -59.60 1.21
N GLY A 164 34.04 -59.53 0.43
CA GLY A 164 34.04 -58.86 -0.86
C GLY A 164 33.57 -59.79 -1.98
N ILE A 165 32.37 -59.57 -2.52
CA ILE A 165 31.99 -60.12 -3.83
C ILE A 165 32.37 -59.06 -4.87
N ASN A 166 33.44 -59.31 -5.64
CA ASN A 166 34.03 -58.35 -6.58
C ASN A 166 34.27 -59.03 -7.93
N TYR A 167 34.08 -58.30 -9.03
CA TYR A 167 34.33 -58.78 -10.38
C TYR A 167 34.87 -57.63 -11.25
N THR A 168 35.96 -57.86 -11.97
CA THR A 168 36.74 -56.78 -12.62
C THR A 168 36.25 -56.39 -14.02
N SER A 169 35.23 -57.06 -14.57
CA SER A 169 34.67 -56.73 -15.88
C SER A 169 33.35 -55.95 -15.78
N SER A 170 33.23 -54.88 -16.58
CA SER A 170 32.21 -53.84 -16.45
C SER A 170 30.82 -54.16 -17.03
N LEU A 171 30.50 -55.45 -17.24
CA LEU A 171 29.37 -55.87 -18.07
C LEU A 171 28.34 -56.81 -17.38
N VAL A 172 28.48 -57.09 -16.07
CA VAL A 172 27.56 -58.00 -15.36
C VAL A 172 26.95 -57.32 -14.13
N ASN A 173 25.62 -57.25 -14.08
CA ASN A 173 24.88 -56.84 -12.89
C ASN A 173 24.97 -57.95 -11.81
N MET A 174 25.85 -57.75 -10.83
CA MET A 174 25.98 -58.65 -9.68
C MET A 174 24.70 -58.62 -8.84
N LYS A 175 24.00 -59.76 -8.76
CA LYS A 175 22.76 -59.91 -7.99
C LYS A 175 23.06 -60.55 -6.64
N LEU A 176 23.02 -59.75 -5.56
CA LEU A 176 22.88 -60.29 -4.22
C LEU A 176 21.43 -60.78 -4.04
N ALA A 177 21.18 -62.03 -4.39
CA ALA A 177 19.89 -62.68 -4.23
C ALA A 177 19.92 -63.56 -2.97
N VAL A 178 19.07 -63.23 -2.00
CA VAL A 178 18.89 -64.03 -0.77
C VAL A 178 17.53 -64.72 -0.83
N GLY A 179 17.51 -66.04 -0.67
CA GLY A 179 16.27 -66.83 -0.60
C GLY A 179 15.77 -66.94 0.83
N GLY A 180 14.45 -66.95 1.02
CA GLY A 180 13.83 -67.08 2.35
C GLY A 180 13.95 -65.82 3.21
N GLY A 181 13.91 -65.99 4.53
CA GLY A 181 13.86 -64.91 5.54
C GLY A 181 15.21 -64.25 5.83
N GLY A 182 16.01 -63.93 4.81
CA GLY A 182 17.28 -63.24 4.97
C GLY A 182 17.10 -61.78 5.46
N TYR A 183 17.97 -61.34 6.37
CA TYR A 183 17.94 -59.99 6.93
C TYR A 183 19.36 -59.42 7.07
N PHE A 184 19.46 -58.08 7.07
CA PHE A 184 20.70 -57.37 7.41
C PHE A 184 20.55 -56.78 8.82
N SER A 185 21.48 -57.10 9.73
CA SER A 185 21.54 -56.52 11.09
C SER A 185 22.27 -55.17 11.11
N GLY A 186 23.32 -55.04 10.28
CA GLY A 186 24.06 -53.81 10.04
C GLY A 186 23.29 -52.78 9.21
N ASP A 187 24.02 -51.82 8.63
CA ASP A 187 23.46 -50.77 7.79
C ASP A 187 23.77 -51.06 6.32
N VAL A 188 22.77 -50.95 5.44
CA VAL A 188 22.89 -51.27 4.02
C VAL A 188 23.23 -50.02 3.22
N GLY A 189 24.48 -49.92 2.77
CA GLY A 189 24.92 -48.90 1.82
C GLY A 189 24.74 -49.37 0.37
N ILE A 190 23.95 -48.62 -0.41
CA ILE A 190 23.84 -48.81 -1.87
C ILE A 190 24.48 -47.60 -2.55
N GLY A 191 25.63 -47.81 -3.22
CA GLY A 191 26.40 -46.72 -3.82
C GLY A 191 27.15 -45.83 -2.80
N VAL A 192 27.22 -46.24 -1.53
CA VAL A 192 27.90 -45.49 -0.45
C VAL A 192 28.68 -46.43 0.45
N SER A 193 29.96 -46.11 0.71
CA SER A 193 30.89 -46.91 1.51
C SER A 193 30.77 -46.72 3.03
N SER A 194 29.95 -45.77 3.47
CA SER A 194 29.72 -45.43 4.86
C SER A 194 28.25 -45.03 5.05
N PRO A 195 27.33 -45.99 5.12
CA PRO A 195 25.93 -45.71 5.43
C PRO A 195 25.83 -45.02 6.81
N THR A 196 24.89 -44.08 6.94
CA THR A 196 24.64 -43.30 8.16
C THR A 196 23.25 -43.59 8.76
N GLN A 197 22.54 -44.54 8.16
CA GLN A 197 21.19 -45.00 8.45
C GLN A 197 21.06 -46.46 7.98
N LYS A 198 20.09 -47.19 8.53
CA LYS A 198 19.86 -48.63 8.25
C LYS A 198 19.78 -48.98 6.76
N LEU A 199 19.28 -48.06 5.94
CA LEU A 199 19.41 -48.08 4.49
C LEU A 199 19.86 -46.68 4.04
N HIS A 200 21.01 -46.59 3.39
CA HIS A 200 21.51 -45.36 2.76
C HIS A 200 21.77 -45.63 1.28
N VAL A 201 20.99 -45.00 0.40
CA VAL A 201 21.13 -45.11 -1.05
C VAL A 201 21.70 -43.81 -1.61
N SER A 202 22.86 -43.89 -2.26
CA SER A 202 23.41 -42.80 -3.07
C SER A 202 22.97 -42.97 -4.51
N GLY A 203 21.98 -42.18 -4.93
CA GLY A 203 21.36 -42.26 -6.26
C GLY A 203 19.86 -42.55 -6.19
N ASN A 204 19.29 -43.02 -7.30
CA ASN A 204 17.84 -43.20 -7.46
C ASN A 204 17.36 -44.59 -7.01
N MET A 205 16.25 -44.66 -6.28
CA MET A 205 15.56 -45.89 -5.95
C MET A 205 14.38 -46.11 -6.91
N ARG A 206 14.17 -47.35 -7.37
CA ARG A 206 12.97 -47.76 -8.12
C ARG A 206 12.15 -48.73 -7.28
N LEU A 207 10.99 -48.29 -6.82
CA LEU A 207 10.02 -49.12 -6.11
C LEU A 207 8.93 -49.62 -7.07
N THR A 208 8.36 -50.79 -6.77
CA THR A 208 7.28 -51.42 -7.55
C THR A 208 6.11 -51.89 -6.67
N GLY A 209 6.09 -51.44 -5.41
CA GLY A 209 5.02 -51.67 -4.43
C GLY A 209 4.86 -50.44 -3.55
N ALA A 210 3.97 -50.50 -2.56
CA ALA A 210 3.74 -49.41 -1.62
C ALA A 210 4.95 -49.18 -0.69
N LEU A 211 5.11 -47.94 -0.22
CA LEU A 211 5.83 -47.66 1.02
C LEU A 211 4.87 -47.90 2.19
N TYR A 212 5.40 -48.26 3.34
CA TYR A 212 4.65 -48.47 4.57
C TYR A 212 5.08 -47.42 5.60
N ASP A 213 4.12 -46.91 6.39
CA ASP A 213 4.36 -45.91 7.43
C ASP A 213 4.88 -46.55 8.75
N TYR A 214 4.95 -45.76 9.83
CA TYR A 214 5.31 -46.26 11.16
C TYR A 214 4.34 -47.33 11.71
N ASN A 215 3.06 -47.29 11.30
CA ASN A 215 2.01 -48.21 11.74
C ASN A 215 1.91 -49.49 10.87
N ASN A 216 2.76 -49.60 9.83
CA ASN A 216 2.68 -50.62 8.78
C ASN A 216 1.37 -50.53 7.96
N ASP A 217 0.94 -49.31 7.62
CA ASP A 217 -0.11 -49.00 6.65
C ASP A 217 0.49 -48.58 5.29
N PRO A 218 0.05 -49.16 4.15
CA PRO A 218 0.50 -48.78 2.81
C PRO A 218 -0.06 -47.44 2.29
N GLY A 219 -1.02 -46.84 3.00
CA GLY A 219 -1.69 -45.59 2.64
C GLY A 219 -2.72 -45.73 1.52
N THR A 220 -3.40 -44.62 1.23
CA THR A 220 -4.41 -44.52 0.15
C THR A 220 -4.06 -43.44 -0.88
N SER A 221 -4.65 -43.54 -2.06
CA SER A 221 -4.36 -42.67 -3.21
C SER A 221 -4.66 -41.20 -2.91
N GLY A 222 -3.62 -40.36 -2.87
CA GLY A 222 -3.71 -38.92 -2.59
C GLY A 222 -3.17 -38.50 -1.22
N GLN A 223 -2.77 -39.47 -0.37
CA GLN A 223 -1.95 -39.19 0.80
C GLN A 223 -0.47 -39.03 0.42
N VAL A 224 0.30 -38.36 1.28
CA VAL A 224 1.76 -38.25 1.23
C VAL A 224 2.35 -38.61 2.59
N LEU A 225 3.56 -39.19 2.60
CA LEU A 225 4.26 -39.47 3.85
C LEU A 225 4.84 -38.17 4.43
N GLN A 226 4.38 -37.78 5.61
CA GLN A 226 4.91 -36.67 6.39
C GLN A 226 5.68 -37.21 7.60
N SER A 227 6.80 -36.57 7.95
CA SER A 227 7.50 -36.94 9.19
C SER A 227 6.75 -36.46 10.42
N THR A 228 6.61 -37.35 11.40
CA THR A 228 5.98 -37.11 12.71
C THR A 228 7.01 -36.81 13.81
N ALA A 229 8.27 -36.55 13.43
CA ALA A 229 9.47 -36.50 14.28
C ALA A 229 9.84 -37.82 15.00
N THR A 230 8.88 -38.69 15.32
CA THR A 230 9.12 -40.06 15.79
C THR A 230 9.15 -41.10 14.67
N GLY A 231 8.60 -40.77 13.50
CA GLY A 231 8.58 -41.63 12.32
C GLY A 231 8.01 -40.91 11.10
N ILE A 232 7.16 -41.63 10.36
CA ILE A 232 6.41 -41.17 9.19
C ILE A 232 4.95 -41.66 9.28
N ASP A 233 4.02 -40.87 8.75
CA ASP A 233 2.57 -41.11 8.75
C ASP A 233 1.95 -40.56 7.45
N TRP A 234 0.81 -41.11 7.03
CA TRP A 234 0.14 -40.78 5.76
C TRP A 234 -0.87 -39.64 5.93
N VAL A 235 -0.46 -38.41 5.61
CA VAL A 235 -1.36 -37.25 5.63
C VAL A 235 -2.06 -37.06 4.29
N ASN A 236 -3.34 -36.64 4.31
CA ASN A 236 -4.04 -36.24 3.09
C ASN A 236 -3.38 -34.98 2.52
N ALA A 237 -3.03 -34.95 1.23
CA ALA A 237 -2.38 -33.78 0.63
C ALA A 237 -3.25 -32.50 0.74
N SER A 238 -4.58 -32.64 0.74
CA SER A 238 -5.55 -31.56 0.98
C SER A 238 -5.59 -31.01 2.41
N SER A 239 -4.95 -31.67 3.38
CA SER A 239 -4.82 -31.18 4.76
C SER A 239 -3.55 -30.36 5.00
N ILE A 240 -2.63 -30.32 4.03
CA ILE A 240 -1.43 -29.48 4.05
C ILE A 240 -1.81 -28.09 3.53
N GLY A 241 -2.21 -27.19 4.44
CA GLY A 241 -2.65 -25.85 4.09
C GLY A 241 -1.53 -24.97 3.50
N ASP A 242 -1.84 -24.26 2.42
CA ASP A 242 -1.07 -23.08 2.00
C ASP A 242 -1.25 -21.96 3.03
N ASN A 243 -0.18 -21.24 3.35
CA ASN A 243 -0.22 -20.10 4.26
C ASN A 243 -0.50 -18.76 3.55
N LEU A 244 -0.52 -18.74 2.20
CA LEU A 244 -0.68 -17.56 1.34
C LEU A 244 0.34 -16.42 1.58
N GLY A 245 1.31 -16.59 2.48
CA GLY A 245 2.34 -15.60 2.83
C GLY A 245 3.64 -15.75 2.04
N ASN A 246 3.91 -16.94 1.47
CA ASN A 246 5.03 -17.17 0.55
C ASN A 246 4.59 -17.52 -0.89
N HIS A 247 3.28 -17.51 -1.16
CA HIS A 247 2.75 -17.80 -2.49
C HIS A 247 3.18 -16.74 -3.52
N THR A 248 3.36 -17.14 -4.78
CA THR A 248 3.53 -16.23 -5.91
C THR A 248 2.50 -16.56 -6.97
N CYS A 249 1.47 -15.71 -7.10
CA CYS A 249 0.43 -15.88 -8.12
C CYS A 249 1.01 -15.74 -9.54
N THR A 250 1.17 -16.87 -10.23
CA THR A 250 1.45 -16.92 -11.68
C THR A 250 0.17 -16.84 -12.54
N GLN A 251 -0.99 -16.81 -11.89
CA GLN A 251 -2.34 -16.63 -12.45
C GLN A 251 -3.19 -15.83 -11.47
N ASN A 252 -4.34 -15.30 -11.90
CA ASN A 252 -5.22 -14.50 -11.05
C ASN A 252 -5.80 -15.33 -9.88
N LEU A 253 -5.72 -14.80 -8.65
CA LEU A 253 -6.31 -15.43 -7.47
C LEU A 253 -7.85 -15.29 -7.50
N LYS A 254 -8.56 -16.39 -7.79
CA LYS A 254 -10.03 -16.39 -7.84
C LYS A 254 -10.65 -16.78 -6.50
N LEU A 255 -11.05 -15.78 -5.70
CA LEU A 255 -11.69 -16.00 -4.40
C LEU A 255 -13.16 -16.47 -4.47
N ASN A 256 -13.83 -16.37 -5.63
CA ASN A 256 -15.29 -16.58 -5.76
C ASN A 256 -16.04 -15.69 -4.74
N ASN A 257 -16.91 -16.26 -3.89
CA ASN A 257 -17.67 -15.51 -2.89
C ASN A 257 -16.88 -15.28 -1.57
N TYR A 258 -15.63 -15.74 -1.46
CA TYR A 258 -14.82 -15.54 -0.26
C TYR A 258 -14.19 -14.15 -0.22
N TRP A 259 -13.89 -13.71 0.99
CA TRP A 259 -13.24 -12.43 1.27
C TRP A 259 -11.78 -12.65 1.70
N LEU A 260 -10.93 -11.67 1.43
CA LEU A 260 -9.65 -11.54 2.11
C LEU A 260 -9.88 -10.96 3.52
N SER A 261 -10.36 -11.81 4.43
CA SER A 261 -10.53 -11.50 5.86
C SER A 261 -9.39 -12.07 6.71
N ASN A 262 -9.18 -11.47 7.89
CA ASN A 262 -8.31 -11.98 8.95
C ASN A 262 -8.92 -13.17 9.72
N ASP A 263 -10.25 -13.29 9.76
CA ASP A 263 -10.98 -14.28 10.57
C ASP A 263 -11.83 -15.27 9.76
N GLY A 264 -11.87 -15.13 8.44
CA GLY A 264 -12.72 -15.92 7.53
C GLY A 264 -14.16 -15.43 7.39
N GLY A 265 -14.51 -14.28 7.97
CA GLY A 265 -15.82 -13.62 7.85
C GLY A 265 -16.13 -13.06 6.46
N SER A 266 -17.26 -12.34 6.37
CA SER A 266 -17.73 -11.67 5.14
C SER A 266 -17.34 -10.19 5.16
N GLU A 267 -16.03 -9.96 5.32
CA GLU A 267 -15.43 -8.64 5.52
C GLU A 267 -13.97 -8.57 5.05
N GLY A 268 -13.43 -7.36 4.94
CA GLY A 268 -12.10 -7.10 4.39
C GLY A 268 -12.21 -6.68 2.93
N LEU A 269 -11.52 -7.40 2.03
CA LEU A 269 -11.56 -7.13 0.59
C LEU A 269 -12.24 -8.28 -0.18
N ASN A 270 -13.20 -7.94 -1.04
CA ASN A 270 -13.82 -8.85 -2.00
C ASN A 270 -13.98 -8.18 -3.37
N ILE A 271 -14.13 -8.98 -4.43
CA ILE A 271 -14.43 -8.52 -5.79
C ILE A 271 -15.65 -9.31 -6.29
N ASN A 272 -16.68 -8.62 -6.79
CA ASN A 272 -17.89 -9.28 -7.31
C ASN A 272 -17.67 -9.88 -8.72
N ASN A 273 -18.71 -10.46 -9.31
CA ASN A 273 -18.66 -11.05 -10.66
C ASN A 273 -18.47 -10.01 -11.78
N ASP A 274 -18.79 -8.73 -11.52
CA ASP A 274 -18.72 -7.63 -12.48
C ASP A 274 -17.38 -6.88 -12.42
N GLY A 275 -16.59 -7.09 -11.35
CA GLY A 275 -15.25 -6.54 -11.14
C GLY A 275 -15.16 -5.43 -10.08
N ASP A 276 -16.26 -5.06 -9.41
CA ASP A 276 -16.25 -4.03 -8.37
C ASP A 276 -15.53 -4.51 -7.10
N VAL A 277 -14.68 -3.65 -6.52
CA VAL A 277 -13.92 -3.94 -5.30
C VAL A 277 -14.64 -3.40 -4.06
N TYR A 278 -14.94 -4.28 -3.12
CA TYR A 278 -15.55 -3.96 -1.83
C TYR A 278 -14.48 -3.94 -0.73
N VAL A 279 -14.51 -2.92 0.14
CA VAL A 279 -13.56 -2.74 1.25
C VAL A 279 -14.32 -2.44 2.55
N GLY A 280 -14.84 -3.48 3.21
CA GLY A 280 -15.75 -3.32 4.35
C GLY A 280 -16.42 -4.63 4.76
N SER A 281 -17.72 -4.61 5.07
CA SER A 281 -18.54 -5.77 5.41
C SER A 281 -19.94 -5.63 4.83
N THR A 282 -20.63 -6.73 4.56
CA THR A 282 -22.05 -6.74 4.13
C THR A 282 -23.04 -6.56 5.29
N ALA A 283 -22.58 -6.42 6.53
CA ALA A 283 -23.43 -6.19 7.69
C ALA A 283 -24.05 -4.77 7.69
N SER A 284 -25.39 -4.70 7.81
CA SER A 284 -26.13 -3.43 7.87
C SER A 284 -25.71 -2.59 9.08
N GLY A 285 -25.38 -1.32 8.83
CA GLY A 285 -25.03 -0.33 9.86
C GLY A 285 -23.53 -0.09 10.09
N THR A 286 -22.63 -0.85 9.46
CA THR A 286 -21.17 -0.68 9.59
C THR A 286 -20.54 -0.02 8.37
N TRP A 287 -19.89 1.13 8.56
CA TRP A 287 -19.19 1.86 7.50
C TRP A 287 -18.00 1.09 6.91
N TYR A 288 -17.80 1.22 5.60
CA TYR A 288 -16.63 0.76 4.82
C TYR A 288 -15.34 1.49 5.26
N LYS A 289 -14.68 1.00 6.32
CA LYS A 289 -13.56 1.69 7.00
C LYS A 289 -12.21 1.44 6.33
N MET A 290 -11.91 2.17 5.26
CA MET A 290 -10.52 2.36 4.82
C MET A 290 -9.78 3.32 5.78
N LYS A 291 -9.33 2.80 6.93
CA LYS A 291 -8.56 3.57 7.92
C LYS A 291 -7.07 3.61 7.55
N LEU A 292 -6.57 4.77 7.15
CA LEU A 292 -5.14 5.02 7.02
C LEU A 292 -4.53 5.49 8.36
N THR A 293 -3.27 5.09 8.62
CA THR A 293 -2.49 5.55 9.79
C THR A 293 -1.02 5.73 9.40
N ASN A 294 -0.57 6.99 9.29
CA ASN A 294 0.82 7.40 9.05
C ASN A 294 1.02 8.79 9.68
N THR A 295 2.24 9.09 10.15
CA THR A 295 2.59 10.32 10.88
C THR A 295 3.10 11.46 10.00
N THR A 296 3.17 11.29 8.68
CA THR A 296 3.77 12.30 7.77
C THR A 296 2.80 12.84 6.72
N ARG A 297 2.32 12.00 5.79
CA ARG A 297 1.27 12.33 4.80
C ARG A 297 0.39 11.10 4.55
N MET A 298 -0.90 11.32 4.29
CA MET A 298 -1.87 10.29 3.92
C MET A 298 -2.79 10.80 2.82
N TYR A 299 -3.20 9.91 1.92
CA TYR A 299 -4.17 10.19 0.86
C TYR A 299 -5.30 9.15 0.97
N GLY A 300 -6.46 9.55 1.49
CA GLY A 300 -7.62 8.64 1.64
C GLY A 300 -8.11 8.08 0.31
N LEU A 301 -8.02 8.89 -0.75
CA LEU A 301 -8.13 8.48 -2.14
C LEU A 301 -7.19 9.39 -2.96
N PHE A 302 -6.32 8.80 -3.77
CA PHE A 302 -5.65 9.52 -4.86
C PHE A 302 -6.19 8.94 -6.16
N ALA A 303 -6.85 9.77 -6.95
CA ALA A 303 -7.43 9.40 -8.22
C ALA A 303 -6.98 10.41 -9.29
N GLU A 304 -6.42 9.89 -10.37
CA GLU A 304 -5.95 10.65 -11.52
C GLU A 304 -6.59 10.06 -12.77
N SER A 305 -7.04 10.92 -13.68
CA SER A 305 -7.71 10.51 -14.92
C SER A 305 -7.08 11.29 -16.08
N THR A 306 -6.19 10.61 -16.81
CA THR A 306 -5.38 11.21 -17.87
C THR A 306 -5.66 10.52 -19.21
N THR A 307 -6.27 11.27 -20.13
CA THR A 307 -6.39 10.91 -21.54
C THR A 307 -6.02 12.10 -22.41
N THR A 308 -5.47 11.84 -23.60
CA THR A 308 -5.09 12.87 -24.58
C THR A 308 -6.26 13.39 -25.40
N SER A 309 -7.45 12.79 -25.26
CA SER A 309 -8.69 13.18 -25.95
C SER A 309 -9.89 12.59 -25.21
N GLY A 310 -10.81 13.44 -24.75
CA GLY A 310 -12.02 13.04 -24.03
C GLY A 310 -12.30 13.88 -22.79
N ALA A 311 -13.40 13.58 -22.10
CA ALA A 311 -13.70 14.13 -20.78
C ALA A 311 -13.17 13.19 -19.70
N ASN A 312 -12.24 13.67 -18.88
CA ASN A 312 -11.65 12.92 -17.78
C ASN A 312 -12.43 13.19 -16.48
N ILE A 313 -12.73 12.14 -15.71
CA ILE A 313 -13.42 12.23 -14.42
C ILE A 313 -12.67 11.32 -13.44
N ALA A 314 -11.87 11.91 -12.56
CA ALA A 314 -11.10 11.17 -11.56
C ALA A 314 -11.96 10.61 -10.42
N VAL A 315 -12.96 11.38 -9.97
CA VAL A 315 -13.89 10.99 -8.90
C VAL A 315 -15.31 11.38 -9.30
N LYS A 316 -16.26 10.47 -9.14
CA LYS A 316 -17.70 10.74 -9.27
C LYS A 316 -18.43 10.16 -8.05
N ALA A 317 -18.74 11.03 -7.09
CA ALA A 317 -19.58 10.66 -5.96
C ALA A 317 -21.07 10.81 -6.30
N CYS A 318 -21.93 9.97 -5.72
CA CYS A 318 -23.38 10.01 -5.90
C CYS A 318 -24.05 9.37 -4.68
N ALA A 319 -25.08 10.02 -4.13
CA ALA A 319 -25.86 9.51 -3.01
C ALA A 319 -27.35 9.53 -3.38
N ASN A 320 -27.94 8.34 -3.52
CA ASN A 320 -29.34 8.15 -3.87
C ASN A 320 -30.06 7.46 -2.72
N GLY A 321 -30.92 8.19 -2.00
CA GLY A 321 -31.83 7.63 -1.01
C GLY A 321 -33.22 7.45 -1.60
N SER A 322 -33.82 6.27 -1.41
CA SER A 322 -35.15 5.90 -1.91
C SER A 322 -36.30 6.16 -0.91
N GLU A 323 -36.00 6.72 0.26
CA GLU A 323 -36.94 6.84 1.38
C GLU A 323 -37.23 8.32 1.73
N SER A 324 -38.45 8.57 2.21
CA SER A 324 -38.88 9.91 2.59
C SER A 324 -38.22 10.34 3.90
N GLY A 325 -37.45 11.43 3.87
CA GLY A 325 -36.73 11.98 5.03
C GLY A 325 -35.25 11.63 5.11
N SER A 326 -34.67 10.93 4.14
CA SER A 326 -33.23 10.64 4.09
C SER A 326 -32.39 11.87 3.71
N ASN A 327 -31.37 12.18 4.51
CA ASN A 327 -30.34 13.18 4.16
C ASN A 327 -29.26 12.55 3.27
N ASN A 328 -29.36 12.77 1.95
CA ASN A 328 -28.41 12.21 0.99
C ASN A 328 -27.17 13.12 0.83
N CYS A 329 -26.02 12.68 1.35
CA CYS A 329 -24.75 13.39 1.21
C CYS A 329 -23.78 12.59 0.33
N ALA A 330 -23.40 13.12 -0.83
CA ALA A 330 -22.47 12.46 -1.75
C ALA A 330 -21.00 12.71 -1.38
N VAL A 331 -20.68 13.89 -0.85
CA VAL A 331 -19.34 14.27 -0.38
C VAL A 331 -19.52 15.08 0.90
N SER A 332 -18.95 14.60 2.00
CA SER A 332 -18.72 15.39 3.21
C SER A 332 -17.21 15.54 3.41
N ALA A 333 -16.78 16.71 3.87
CA ALA A 333 -15.37 16.98 4.16
C ALA A 333 -15.28 17.78 5.46
N GLU A 334 -14.47 17.28 6.39
CA GLU A 334 -14.32 17.81 7.74
C GLU A 334 -12.84 17.78 8.13
N THR A 335 -12.39 18.83 8.82
CA THR A 335 -11.01 18.96 9.31
C THR A 335 -11.04 19.46 10.75
N ASP A 336 -10.42 18.70 11.64
CA ASP A 336 -10.28 19.01 13.06
C ASP A 336 -8.79 19.02 13.45
N GLY A 337 -8.43 19.85 14.44
CA GLY A 337 -7.06 20.03 14.95
C GLY A 337 -6.45 21.43 14.78
N ASP A 338 -5.49 21.74 15.66
CA ASP A 338 -4.89 23.07 15.90
C ASP A 338 -3.93 23.60 14.81
N SER A 339 -4.11 23.21 13.55
CA SER A 339 -3.26 23.67 12.43
C SER A 339 -3.47 25.15 12.12
N MET A 340 -2.39 25.85 11.72
CA MET A 340 -2.47 27.25 11.26
C MET A 340 -3.40 27.45 10.04
N TYR A 341 -3.55 26.41 9.23
CA TYR A 341 -4.48 26.36 8.10
C TYR A 341 -5.14 24.98 8.08
N ASN A 342 -6.46 24.95 7.93
CA ASN A 342 -7.26 23.74 7.76
C ASN A 342 -8.13 23.92 6.51
N TYR A 343 -8.13 22.92 5.62
CA TYR A 343 -8.83 22.96 4.34
C TYR A 343 -9.76 21.76 4.21
N GLY A 344 -11.07 21.96 4.40
CA GLY A 344 -12.07 20.91 4.16
C GLY A 344 -12.12 20.52 2.68
N VAL A 345 -12.23 21.51 1.79
CA VAL A 345 -12.13 21.32 0.34
C VAL A 345 -11.25 22.43 -0.24
N ASP A 346 -10.12 22.05 -0.85
CA ASP A 346 -9.30 22.93 -1.68
C ASP A 346 -9.48 22.53 -3.15
N VAL A 347 -9.64 23.53 -4.04
CA VAL A 347 -9.97 23.32 -5.46
C VAL A 347 -9.07 24.19 -6.33
N TYR A 348 -7.91 23.65 -6.67
CA TYR A 348 -7.00 24.27 -7.62
C TYR A 348 -7.29 23.80 -9.06
N VAL A 349 -7.57 24.75 -9.96
CA VAL A 349 -7.76 24.49 -11.39
C VAL A 349 -6.77 25.35 -12.18
N HIS A 350 -5.96 24.70 -13.01
CA HIS A 350 -5.05 25.33 -13.95
C HIS A 350 -5.20 24.69 -15.33
N GLY A 351 -4.88 25.45 -16.38
CA GLY A 351 -4.91 24.97 -17.76
C GLY A 351 -5.19 26.09 -18.75
N ASP A 352 -4.63 25.98 -19.95
CA ASP A 352 -4.72 26.99 -21.01
C ASP A 352 -6.05 26.96 -21.80
N GLY A 353 -7.10 26.38 -21.18
CA GLY A 353 -8.43 26.29 -21.75
C GLY A 353 -9.18 27.62 -21.72
N ILE A 354 -10.09 27.82 -22.68
CA ILE A 354 -10.87 29.06 -22.84
C ILE A 354 -11.73 29.38 -21.59
N ILE A 355 -12.16 28.35 -20.86
CA ILE A 355 -12.96 28.49 -19.63
C ILE A 355 -12.47 27.49 -18.58
N ASN A 356 -11.95 27.99 -17.47
CA ASN A 356 -11.68 27.21 -16.26
C ASN A 356 -12.82 27.43 -15.24
N ARG A 357 -13.27 26.37 -14.56
CA ARG A 357 -14.28 26.42 -13.49
C ARG A 357 -13.82 25.58 -12.31
N GLY A 358 -13.70 26.19 -11.13
CA GLY A 358 -13.34 25.49 -9.89
C GLY A 358 -14.53 24.69 -9.33
N VAL A 359 -15.48 25.40 -8.72
CA VAL A 359 -16.73 24.83 -8.21
C VAL A 359 -17.88 25.28 -9.11
N SER A 360 -18.78 24.35 -9.44
CA SER A 360 -20.03 24.61 -10.16
C SER A 360 -21.13 23.78 -9.54
N SER A 361 -22.29 24.38 -9.27
CA SER A 361 -23.39 23.76 -8.56
C SER A 361 -24.73 24.09 -9.20
N THR A 362 -25.70 23.19 -9.05
CA THR A 362 -27.05 23.33 -9.62
C THR A 362 -28.02 22.53 -8.75
N THR A 363 -29.15 23.13 -8.41
CA THR A 363 -30.19 22.54 -7.56
C THR A 363 -31.55 22.80 -8.17
N LEU A 364 -32.37 21.76 -8.30
CA LEU A 364 -33.65 21.76 -9.02
C LEU A 364 -34.68 20.89 -8.28
N GLY A 365 -35.96 21.22 -8.42
CA GLY A 365 -37.08 20.33 -8.06
C GLY A 365 -37.64 20.46 -6.65
N ALA A 366 -37.06 21.29 -5.78
CA ALA A 366 -37.66 21.64 -4.48
C ALA A 366 -38.36 23.01 -4.53
N ASP A 367 -39.20 23.32 -3.52
CA ASP A 367 -39.81 24.65 -3.36
C ASP A 367 -38.78 25.74 -3.05
N VAL A 368 -37.69 25.38 -2.37
CA VAL A 368 -36.54 26.24 -2.04
C VAL A 368 -35.27 25.49 -2.40
N ASN A 369 -34.40 26.11 -3.21
CA ASN A 369 -33.20 25.48 -3.76
C ASN A 369 -31.96 26.30 -3.40
N TYR A 370 -31.01 25.72 -2.67
CA TYR A 370 -29.75 26.37 -2.29
C TYR A 370 -28.58 25.79 -3.10
N ALA A 371 -28.25 26.44 -4.23
CA ALA A 371 -27.09 26.04 -5.05
C ALA A 371 -25.73 26.33 -4.36
N GLY A 372 -25.70 27.17 -3.33
CA GLY A 372 -24.53 27.39 -2.49
C GLY A 372 -24.94 27.98 -1.15
N LEU A 373 -24.48 27.36 -0.06
CA LEU A 373 -24.68 27.83 1.31
C LEU A 373 -23.31 27.92 1.98
N PHE A 374 -22.84 29.15 2.19
CA PHE A 374 -21.56 29.43 2.82
C PHE A 374 -21.81 30.10 4.18
N ASN A 375 -21.15 29.60 5.22
CA ASN A 375 -21.40 29.99 6.59
C ASN A 375 -20.08 29.98 7.37
N ALA A 376 -19.72 31.10 8.01
CA ALA A 376 -18.48 31.25 8.76
C ALA A 376 -18.79 31.78 10.16
N ASN A 377 -18.53 30.96 11.19
CA ASN A 377 -18.78 31.28 12.59
C ASN A 377 -17.54 30.97 13.42
N SER A 378 -17.35 31.73 14.49
CA SER A 378 -16.33 31.46 15.49
C SER A 378 -16.88 30.54 16.58
N SER A 379 -16.18 29.44 16.85
CA SER A 379 -16.51 28.49 17.92
C SER A 379 -16.22 29.01 19.34
N SER A 380 -15.45 30.10 19.46
CA SER A 380 -15.07 30.72 20.73
C SER A 380 -15.59 32.16 20.85
N GLY A 381 -15.77 32.63 22.07
CA GLY A 381 -16.18 34.02 22.40
C GLY A 381 -15.07 35.07 22.21
N SER A 382 -14.12 34.83 21.32
CA SER A 382 -13.01 35.73 20.99
C SER A 382 -13.33 36.57 19.76
N PRO A 383 -12.80 37.81 19.63
CA PRO A 383 -12.99 38.65 18.45
C PRO A 383 -12.42 37.96 17.21
N SER A 384 -13.30 37.49 16.33
CA SER A 384 -12.95 36.72 15.13
C SER A 384 -13.43 37.45 13.88
N VAL A 385 -12.65 37.39 12.80
CA VAL A 385 -13.02 37.94 11.49
C VAL A 385 -13.48 36.80 10.60
N ASN A 386 -14.80 36.69 10.41
CA ASN A 386 -15.42 35.59 9.69
C ASN A 386 -15.81 36.03 8.27
N TYR A 387 -15.22 35.40 7.25
CA TYR A 387 -15.62 35.59 5.84
C TYR A 387 -16.33 34.35 5.33
N ALA A 388 -17.65 34.41 5.19
CA ALA A 388 -18.42 33.31 4.57
C ALA A 388 -18.10 33.19 3.06
N ILE A 389 -17.89 34.32 2.38
CA ILE A 389 -17.37 34.39 1.01
C ILE A 389 -16.28 35.45 1.01
N TYR A 390 -15.07 35.06 0.56
CA TYR A 390 -13.98 35.98 0.24
C TYR A 390 -13.63 35.79 -1.24
N ALA A 391 -13.73 36.85 -2.03
CA ALA A 391 -13.53 36.79 -3.47
C ALA A 391 -12.56 37.89 -3.94
N ASN A 392 -11.64 37.51 -4.83
CA ASN A 392 -10.60 38.39 -5.39
C ASN A 392 -10.36 38.02 -6.86
N ALA A 393 -10.11 39.01 -7.71
CA ALA A 393 -9.84 38.84 -9.14
C ALA A 393 -8.63 39.69 -9.55
N GLY A 394 -7.47 39.06 -9.69
CA GLY A 394 -6.19 39.71 -10.01
C GLY A 394 -5.80 39.64 -11.49
N ASN A 395 -4.86 40.49 -11.90
CA ASN A 395 -4.05 40.41 -13.13
C ASN A 395 -4.78 40.24 -14.50
N ALA A 396 -5.91 40.90 -14.73
CA ALA A 396 -6.37 41.20 -16.10
C ALA A 396 -7.11 42.55 -16.19
N THR A 397 -7.37 43.02 -17.40
CA THR A 397 -7.96 44.34 -17.70
C THR A 397 -9.46 44.44 -17.36
N THR A 398 -10.19 43.32 -17.36
CA THR A 398 -11.67 43.27 -17.25
C THR A 398 -12.14 42.40 -16.08
N ASN A 399 -11.53 42.58 -14.91
CA ASN A 399 -11.82 41.78 -13.73
C ASN A 399 -13.13 42.17 -13.01
N TRP A 400 -13.73 41.14 -12.40
CA TRP A 400 -14.91 41.18 -11.55
C TRP A 400 -14.76 40.12 -10.45
N ALA A 401 -14.82 40.50 -9.17
CA ALA A 401 -14.74 39.55 -8.05
C ALA A 401 -16.05 38.78 -7.82
N GLY A 402 -17.16 39.25 -8.40
CA GLY A 402 -18.43 38.55 -8.48
C GLY A 402 -19.22 39.06 -9.67
N TYR A 403 -20.03 38.18 -10.27
CA TYR A 403 -20.93 38.49 -11.38
C TYR A 403 -22.25 37.76 -11.08
N PHE A 404 -23.35 38.51 -11.02
CA PHE A 404 -24.65 38.02 -10.57
C PHE A 404 -25.72 38.35 -11.62
N VAL A 405 -26.62 37.40 -11.87
CA VAL A 405 -27.62 37.46 -12.95
C VAL A 405 -29.02 37.38 -12.35
N GLY A 406 -29.63 38.54 -12.14
CA GLY A 406 -30.89 38.72 -11.41
C GLY A 406 -30.75 39.59 -10.15
N ASP A 407 -31.82 39.67 -9.36
CA ASP A 407 -31.89 40.49 -8.15
C ASP A 407 -30.96 39.95 -7.03
N VAL A 408 -30.18 40.82 -6.38
CA VAL A 408 -29.28 40.46 -5.26
C VAL A 408 -29.79 41.11 -3.96
N TYR A 409 -30.11 40.29 -2.96
CA TYR A 409 -30.54 40.77 -1.64
C TYR A 409 -29.36 40.90 -0.67
N THR A 410 -29.22 42.06 -0.02
CA THR A 410 -28.26 42.31 1.06
C THR A 410 -28.89 43.16 2.15
N THR A 411 -28.73 42.78 3.42
CA THR A 411 -29.26 43.54 4.57
C THR A 411 -28.59 44.91 4.74
N THR A 412 -27.27 44.98 4.56
CA THR A 412 -26.47 46.20 4.53
C THR A 412 -25.30 46.03 3.55
N SER A 413 -24.62 47.12 3.20
CA SER A 413 -23.37 47.11 2.44
C SER A 413 -22.52 48.32 2.84
N TYR A 414 -21.21 48.12 2.98
CA TYR A 414 -20.25 49.17 3.34
C TYR A 414 -19.16 49.27 2.28
N SER A 415 -18.70 50.50 2.00
CA SER A 415 -17.59 50.77 1.07
C SER A 415 -16.46 51.50 1.79
N SER A 416 -15.22 51.04 1.61
CA SER A 416 -14.03 51.64 2.21
C SER A 416 -13.84 53.08 1.75
N SER A 417 -13.84 54.03 2.69
CA SER A 417 -13.86 55.47 2.39
C SER A 417 -12.93 56.31 3.30
N ASP A 418 -12.01 55.67 4.04
CA ASP A 418 -10.98 56.37 4.84
C ASP A 418 -10.12 57.28 3.93
N GLU A 419 -9.68 58.41 4.48
CA GLU A 419 -8.80 59.38 3.81
C GLU A 419 -7.47 58.73 3.37
N LYS A 420 -6.92 57.84 4.17
CA LYS A 420 -5.64 57.14 3.92
C LYS A 420 -5.69 56.21 2.69
N PHE A 421 -6.89 55.88 2.21
CA PHE A 421 -7.07 55.08 0.99
C PHE A 421 -7.26 55.95 -0.27
N LYS A 422 -7.18 57.28 -0.13
CA LYS A 422 -7.46 58.25 -1.20
C LYS A 422 -6.24 59.12 -1.52
N LYS A 423 -6.24 59.69 -2.72
CA LYS A 423 -5.27 60.67 -3.22
C LYS A 423 -5.95 61.56 -4.26
N ASN A 424 -5.37 62.71 -4.58
CA ASN A 424 -5.91 63.67 -5.55
C ASN A 424 -7.37 64.07 -5.20
N ILE A 425 -7.62 64.40 -3.93
CA ILE A 425 -8.94 64.79 -3.44
C ILE A 425 -9.19 66.25 -3.88
N HIS A 426 -10.27 66.46 -4.63
CA HIS A 426 -10.67 67.75 -5.17
C HIS A 426 -12.17 68.00 -4.95
N SER A 427 -12.60 69.26 -5.06
CA SER A 427 -14.03 69.61 -5.11
C SER A 427 -14.68 69.00 -6.35
N ILE A 428 -15.99 68.77 -6.27
CA ILE A 428 -16.84 68.51 -7.45
C ILE A 428 -17.39 69.87 -7.87
N ASP A 429 -16.98 70.39 -9.01
CA ASP A 429 -17.39 71.73 -9.45
C ASP A 429 -18.30 71.67 -10.69
N GLY A 430 -19.36 72.48 -10.71
CA GLY A 430 -20.36 72.50 -11.78
C GLY A 430 -21.17 71.21 -11.85
N ALA A 431 -21.50 70.64 -10.70
CA ALA A 431 -22.28 69.40 -10.60
C ALA A 431 -23.67 69.56 -11.22
N LEU A 432 -24.37 70.65 -10.90
CA LEU A 432 -25.69 71.00 -11.39
C LEU A 432 -25.72 71.15 -12.92
N ASP A 433 -24.73 71.82 -13.52
CA ASP A 433 -24.65 72.04 -14.97
C ASP A 433 -24.18 70.81 -15.77
N LYS A 434 -23.58 69.82 -15.09
CA LYS A 434 -23.35 68.49 -15.66
C LYS A 434 -24.63 67.65 -15.58
N LEU A 435 -25.34 67.67 -14.44
CA LEU A 435 -26.60 66.94 -14.29
C LEU A 435 -27.73 67.43 -15.21
N LYS A 436 -27.79 68.74 -15.52
CA LYS A 436 -28.70 69.30 -16.54
C LYS A 436 -28.52 68.71 -17.95
N LYS A 437 -27.44 67.97 -18.22
CA LYS A 437 -27.12 67.37 -19.53
C LYS A 437 -27.42 65.87 -19.61
N ILE A 438 -27.88 65.25 -18.52
CA ILE A 438 -28.30 63.85 -18.50
C ILE A 438 -29.81 63.75 -18.28
N GLU A 439 -30.43 62.75 -18.88
CA GLU A 439 -31.88 62.55 -18.87
C GLU A 439 -32.26 61.36 -17.99
N SER A 440 -33.05 61.61 -16.95
CA SER A 440 -33.69 60.57 -16.14
C SER A 440 -34.85 59.95 -16.91
N VAL A 441 -34.83 58.64 -17.09
CA VAL A 441 -35.81 57.90 -17.91
C VAL A 441 -36.48 56.77 -17.12
N THR A 442 -37.70 56.41 -17.52
CA THR A 442 -38.30 55.11 -17.20
C THR A 442 -38.14 54.17 -18.38
N PHE A 443 -37.99 52.87 -18.10
CA PHE A 443 -37.81 51.85 -19.12
C PHE A 443 -38.23 50.46 -18.63
N ASN A 444 -38.53 49.58 -19.58
CA ASN A 444 -38.64 48.14 -19.37
C ASN A 444 -37.43 47.47 -20.03
N TYR A 445 -36.95 46.36 -19.47
CA TYR A 445 -35.89 45.58 -20.10
C TYR A 445 -36.45 44.76 -21.26
N LYS A 446 -35.66 44.60 -22.32
CA LYS A 446 -36.00 43.71 -23.43
C LYS A 446 -35.67 42.26 -23.07
N CYS A 447 -36.55 41.62 -22.31
CA CYS A 447 -36.32 40.28 -21.77
C CYS A 447 -36.17 39.19 -22.85
N GLU A 448 -36.88 39.32 -23.99
CA GLU A 448 -36.81 38.36 -25.10
C GLU A 448 -35.49 38.49 -25.89
N ASP A 449 -35.11 39.70 -26.31
CA ASP A 449 -33.85 40.00 -27.02
C ASP A 449 -32.61 39.50 -26.24
N PHE A 450 -32.67 39.48 -24.90
CA PHE A 450 -31.55 39.21 -24.00
C PHE A 450 -31.85 38.16 -22.93
N ALA A 451 -32.54 37.06 -23.29
CA ALA A 451 -33.00 36.04 -22.34
C ALA A 451 -31.92 35.52 -21.35
N LEU A 452 -30.65 35.42 -21.78
CA LEU A 452 -29.53 34.98 -20.93
C LEU A 452 -29.13 35.99 -19.83
N ARG A 453 -29.61 37.24 -19.87
CA ARG A 453 -29.40 38.24 -18.80
C ARG A 453 -30.43 38.15 -17.67
N ASN A 454 -31.46 37.30 -17.78
CA ASN A 454 -32.49 37.10 -16.75
C ASN A 454 -33.13 38.41 -16.25
N PHE A 455 -33.36 39.37 -17.16
CA PHE A 455 -34.04 40.62 -16.82
C PHE A 455 -35.51 40.38 -16.46
N ASN A 456 -36.07 41.26 -15.63
CA ASN A 456 -37.50 41.28 -15.34
C ASN A 456 -38.20 42.43 -16.08
N ASP A 457 -39.41 42.17 -16.58
CA ASP A 457 -40.23 43.15 -17.31
C ASP A 457 -41.04 44.07 -16.36
N LYS A 458 -40.38 44.57 -15.31
CA LYS A 458 -40.95 45.61 -14.45
C LYS A 458 -40.56 46.99 -15.00
N LEU A 459 -41.39 47.99 -14.73
CA LEU A 459 -41.03 49.38 -15.01
C LEU A 459 -39.87 49.79 -14.08
N ASN A 460 -38.73 50.09 -14.68
CA ASN A 460 -37.52 50.56 -14.01
C ASN A 460 -37.34 52.08 -14.19
N TYR A 461 -36.58 52.70 -13.30
CA TYR A 461 -36.20 54.12 -13.32
C TYR A 461 -34.68 54.22 -13.33
N GLY A 462 -34.09 55.10 -14.15
CA GLY A 462 -32.64 55.24 -14.22
C GLY A 462 -32.16 56.17 -15.34
N PHE A 463 -30.99 55.85 -15.90
CA PHE A 463 -30.33 56.64 -16.96
C PHE A 463 -29.86 55.75 -18.11
N ILE A 464 -29.83 56.31 -19.31
CA ILE A 464 -29.18 55.69 -20.48
C ILE A 464 -27.66 55.79 -20.32
N ALA A 465 -26.98 54.63 -20.30
CA ALA A 465 -25.54 54.56 -20.01
C ALA A 465 -24.67 55.35 -21.00
N GLN A 466 -25.08 55.42 -22.27
CA GLN A 466 -24.44 56.21 -23.33
C GLN A 466 -24.50 57.72 -23.02
N ASN A 467 -25.62 58.20 -22.47
CA ASN A 467 -25.78 59.60 -22.08
C ASN A 467 -24.90 59.92 -20.85
N ILE A 468 -24.82 59.00 -19.87
CA ILE A 468 -23.89 59.15 -18.75
C ILE A 468 -22.43 59.18 -19.24
N LYS A 469 -22.05 58.29 -20.17
CA LYS A 469 -20.66 58.18 -20.68
C LYS A 469 -20.17 59.47 -21.37
N SER A 470 -21.07 60.31 -21.88
CA SER A 470 -20.70 61.59 -22.52
C SER A 470 -20.42 62.74 -21.53
N VAL A 471 -20.86 62.62 -20.27
CA VAL A 471 -20.71 63.66 -19.23
C VAL A 471 -19.84 63.19 -18.05
N PHE A 472 -19.95 61.92 -17.70
CA PHE A 472 -19.23 61.25 -16.62
C PHE A 472 -18.69 59.88 -17.10
N PRO A 473 -17.72 59.84 -18.03
CA PRO A 473 -17.17 58.58 -18.56
C PRO A 473 -16.64 57.67 -17.45
N GLU A 474 -16.07 58.24 -16.38
CA GLU A 474 -15.54 57.52 -15.21
C GLU A 474 -16.59 56.64 -14.48
N MET A 475 -17.89 56.93 -14.68
CA MET A 475 -19.00 56.20 -14.04
C MET A 475 -19.53 55.04 -14.88
N VAL A 476 -19.00 54.82 -16.10
CA VAL A 476 -19.51 53.83 -17.05
C VAL A 476 -18.41 52.82 -17.42
N LYS A 477 -18.69 51.53 -17.23
CA LYS A 477 -17.80 50.41 -17.57
C LYS A 477 -18.45 49.51 -18.62
N GLU A 478 -17.64 48.74 -19.33
CA GLU A 478 -18.09 47.70 -20.27
C GLU A 478 -18.03 46.32 -19.59
N ASP A 479 -19.04 45.48 -19.83
CA ASP A 479 -19.06 44.07 -19.40
C ASP A 479 -18.22 43.18 -20.35
N GLN A 480 -18.21 41.87 -20.10
CA GLN A 480 -17.41 40.91 -20.89
C GLN A 480 -17.91 40.73 -22.34
N GLU A 481 -19.10 41.24 -22.67
CA GLU A 481 -19.70 41.18 -24.01
C GLU A 481 -19.75 42.58 -24.68
N GLY A 482 -19.27 43.62 -24.00
CA GLY A 482 -19.19 45.01 -24.50
C GLY A 482 -20.39 45.89 -24.17
N TYR A 483 -21.33 45.45 -23.31
CA TYR A 483 -22.47 46.29 -22.91
C TYR A 483 -22.10 47.27 -21.79
N LEU A 484 -22.67 48.47 -21.83
CA LEU A 484 -22.37 49.54 -20.88
C LEU A 484 -23.19 49.42 -19.59
N CYS A 485 -22.51 49.43 -18.44
CA CYS A 485 -23.11 49.48 -17.11
C CYS A 485 -22.69 50.73 -16.33
N VAL A 486 -23.55 51.22 -15.43
CA VAL A 486 -23.40 52.52 -14.74
C VAL A 486 -23.23 52.34 -13.24
N ASN A 487 -22.24 53.01 -12.65
CA ASN A 487 -22.05 53.10 -11.21
C ASN A 487 -22.98 54.17 -10.58
N TYR A 488 -24.24 53.82 -10.36
CA TYR A 488 -25.24 54.70 -9.73
C TYR A 488 -24.79 55.24 -8.36
N THR A 489 -24.05 54.46 -7.57
CA THR A 489 -23.52 54.88 -6.26
C THR A 489 -22.57 56.07 -6.38
N ALA A 490 -21.80 56.17 -7.46
CA ALA A 490 -20.91 57.31 -7.73
C ALA A 490 -21.66 58.61 -8.06
N MET A 491 -22.95 58.55 -8.42
CA MET A 491 -23.77 59.74 -8.69
C MET A 491 -24.22 60.45 -7.41
N ILE A 492 -24.30 59.74 -6.27
CA ILE A 492 -24.76 60.28 -4.97
C ILE A 492 -23.99 61.54 -4.54
N PRO A 493 -22.64 61.58 -4.52
CA PRO A 493 -21.90 62.80 -4.16
C PRO A 493 -22.07 63.95 -5.19
N VAL A 494 -22.30 63.64 -6.47
CA VAL A 494 -22.58 64.65 -7.50
C VAL A 494 -23.96 65.27 -7.29
N LEU A 495 -24.97 64.45 -7.00
CA LEU A 495 -26.31 64.90 -6.64
C LEU A 495 -26.29 65.78 -5.39
N ALA A 496 -25.56 65.36 -4.35
CA ALA A 496 -25.40 66.14 -3.11
C ALA A 496 -24.75 67.52 -3.36
N LYS A 497 -23.68 67.58 -4.16
CA LYS A 497 -23.05 68.88 -4.52
C LYS A 497 -23.96 69.73 -5.41
N ALA A 498 -24.71 69.15 -6.33
CA ALA A 498 -25.66 69.90 -7.15
C ALA A 498 -26.81 70.51 -6.33
N ILE A 499 -27.25 69.83 -5.26
CA ILE A 499 -28.20 70.39 -4.28
C ILE A 499 -27.56 71.57 -3.52
N ASN A 500 -26.29 71.47 -3.13
CA ASN A 500 -25.58 72.59 -2.49
C ASN A 500 -25.42 73.78 -3.45
N GLU A 501 -25.00 73.56 -4.71
CA GLU A 501 -24.92 74.60 -5.76
C GLU A 501 -26.30 75.24 -6.02
N GLN A 502 -27.38 74.46 -5.98
CA GLN A 502 -28.75 74.97 -6.08
C GLN A 502 -29.15 75.81 -4.86
N GLN A 503 -28.74 75.42 -3.65
CA GLN A 503 -29.02 76.15 -2.41
C GLN A 503 -28.24 77.47 -2.33
N GLU A 504 -27.01 77.51 -2.85
CA GLU A 504 -26.22 78.74 -3.05
C GLU A 504 -26.99 79.75 -3.93
N ILE A 505 -27.51 79.29 -5.09
CA ILE A 505 -28.32 80.11 -6.00
C ILE A 505 -29.63 80.60 -5.36
N ILE A 506 -30.31 79.75 -4.58
CA ILE A 506 -31.57 80.11 -3.89
C ILE A 506 -31.35 81.24 -2.88
N GLU A 507 -30.25 81.20 -2.12
CA GLU A 507 -29.95 82.23 -1.12
C GLU A 507 -29.51 83.55 -1.77
N GLU A 508 -28.77 83.50 -2.88
CA GLU A 508 -28.47 84.69 -3.71
C GLU A 508 -29.76 85.35 -4.23
N GLN A 509 -30.66 84.57 -4.84
CA GLN A 509 -31.96 85.07 -5.32
C GLN A 509 -32.82 85.65 -4.19
N LYS A 510 -32.82 85.03 -3.01
CA LYS A 510 -33.52 85.52 -1.81
C LYS A 510 -32.98 86.87 -1.34
N ASN A 511 -31.66 87.05 -1.30
CA ASN A 511 -31.03 88.32 -0.97
C ASN A 511 -31.43 89.42 -1.97
N SER A 512 -31.37 89.16 -3.28
CA SER A 512 -31.84 90.10 -4.30
C SER A 512 -33.32 90.47 -4.13
N ILE A 513 -34.18 89.51 -3.76
CA ILE A 513 -35.61 89.75 -3.50
C ILE A 513 -35.81 90.66 -2.28
N ASP A 514 -35.03 90.50 -1.21
CA ASP A 514 -35.16 91.32 0.00
C ASP A 514 -34.57 92.73 -0.15
N GLU A 515 -33.54 92.90 -0.99
CA GLU A 515 -33.08 94.22 -1.46
C GLU A 515 -34.17 94.94 -2.27
N LEU A 516 -34.77 94.27 -3.25
CA LEU A 516 -35.87 94.82 -4.08
C LEU A 516 -37.10 95.20 -3.24
N LYS A 517 -37.49 94.38 -2.24
CA LYS A 517 -38.54 94.75 -1.27
C LYS A 517 -38.17 96.02 -0.50
N SER A 518 -36.92 96.12 -0.05
CA SER A 518 -36.42 97.27 0.70
C SER A 518 -36.40 98.55 -0.13
N GLU A 519 -36.15 98.47 -1.45
CA GLU A 519 -36.27 99.59 -2.38
C GLU A 519 -37.74 99.99 -2.62
N ILE A 520 -38.64 99.02 -2.82
CA ILE A 520 -40.09 99.28 -2.93
C ILE A 520 -40.65 100.00 -1.70
N ILE A 521 -40.18 99.68 -0.49
CA ILE A 521 -40.57 100.38 0.75
C ILE A 521 -40.09 101.84 0.75
N LYS A 522 -38.85 102.12 0.31
CA LYS A 522 -38.33 103.48 0.19
C LYS A 522 -39.17 104.32 -0.77
N LEU A 523 -39.50 103.77 -1.94
CA LEU A 523 -40.31 104.44 -2.97
C LEU A 523 -41.75 104.71 -2.51
N LYS A 524 -42.37 103.76 -1.80
CA LYS A 524 -43.71 103.98 -1.19
C LYS A 524 -43.69 105.11 -0.15
N ASN A 525 -42.71 105.10 0.75
CA ASN A 525 -42.60 106.12 1.78
C ASN A 525 -42.36 107.53 1.19
N GLN A 526 -41.67 107.65 0.05
CA GLN A 526 -41.53 108.91 -0.68
C GLN A 526 -42.87 109.38 -1.29
N ASN A 527 -43.68 108.46 -1.81
CA ASN A 527 -45.00 108.76 -2.36
C ASN A 527 -45.99 109.23 -1.28
N ASP A 528 -46.06 108.53 -0.13
CA ASP A 528 -47.00 108.86 0.94
C ASP A 528 -46.69 110.23 1.59
N ASN A 529 -45.41 110.56 1.79
CA ASN A 529 -44.97 111.89 2.26
C ASN A 529 -45.39 113.05 1.34
N THR A 530 -45.69 112.78 0.07
CA THR A 530 -46.15 113.81 -0.88
C THR A 530 -47.61 114.21 -0.62
N ILE A 531 -48.42 113.31 -0.06
CA ILE A 531 -49.88 113.46 0.06
C ILE A 531 -50.29 114.21 1.35
N GLU A 532 -49.53 114.10 2.45
CA GLU A 532 -49.91 114.72 3.74
C GLU A 532 -49.80 116.27 3.78
N SER A 533 -49.30 116.91 2.72
CA SER A 533 -49.04 118.36 2.67
C SER A 533 -50.25 119.25 2.34
N SER A 534 -51.43 118.67 2.12
CA SER A 534 -52.66 119.41 1.76
C SER A 534 -53.58 119.65 2.97
N GLN A 535 -54.02 120.90 3.17
CA GLN A 535 -54.91 121.27 4.28
C GLN A 535 -56.29 120.59 4.15
N SER A 536 -56.73 119.93 5.23
CA SER A 536 -58.10 119.45 5.39
C SER A 536 -58.89 120.37 6.31
N THR A 537 -60.04 120.85 5.87
CA THR A 537 -60.87 121.87 6.53
C THR A 537 -62.06 121.29 7.31
N GLY A 538 -61.91 120.08 7.85
CA GLY A 538 -62.97 119.37 8.59
C GLY A 538 -62.44 118.64 9.82
N SER A 539 -63.38 118.22 10.69
CA SER A 539 -63.09 117.32 11.81
C SER A 539 -62.39 116.05 11.31
N LYS A 540 -61.36 115.58 12.04
CA LYS A 540 -60.45 114.51 11.59
C LYS A 540 -60.14 113.52 12.72
N LEU A 541 -60.09 112.24 12.38
CA LEU A 541 -59.74 111.13 13.26
C LEU A 541 -58.37 110.57 12.88
N PHE A 542 -57.41 110.64 13.79
CA PHE A 542 -56.05 110.18 13.53
C PHE A 542 -55.88 108.69 13.82
N GLN A 543 -54.85 108.09 13.23
CA GLN A 543 -54.45 106.72 13.53
C GLN A 543 -54.01 106.60 14.99
N ASN A 544 -54.49 105.58 15.69
CA ASN A 544 -54.15 105.31 17.08
C ASN A 544 -52.65 104.96 17.20
N SER A 545 -52.04 105.36 18.31
CA SER A 545 -50.62 105.10 18.58
C SER A 545 -50.42 104.59 20.01
N PRO A 546 -49.71 103.46 20.21
CA PRO A 546 -49.20 102.55 19.17
C PRO A 546 -50.31 101.72 18.49
N ASN A 547 -50.03 101.19 17.30
CA ASN A 547 -50.90 100.23 16.60
C ASN A 547 -50.04 99.19 15.85
N PRO A 548 -50.05 97.90 16.21
CA PRO A 548 -50.85 97.27 17.29
C PRO A 548 -50.49 97.74 18.70
N PHE A 549 -51.31 97.35 19.69
CA PHE A 549 -51.05 97.59 21.12
C PHE A 549 -51.61 96.46 22.01
N SER A 550 -51.01 96.24 23.18
CA SER A 550 -51.44 95.23 24.17
C SER A 550 -51.73 95.79 25.57
N SER A 551 -51.46 97.07 25.82
CA SER A 551 -51.74 97.72 27.11
C SER A 551 -52.64 98.94 26.93
N GLN A 552 -52.12 100.03 26.36
CA GLN A 552 -52.90 101.23 26.06
C GLN A 552 -52.52 101.83 24.70
N THR A 553 -53.49 102.47 24.06
CA THR A 553 -53.27 103.32 22.88
C THR A 553 -53.93 104.69 23.07
N GLN A 554 -53.38 105.71 22.42
CA GLN A 554 -54.01 107.02 22.30
C GLN A 554 -54.58 107.22 20.89
N ILE A 555 -55.84 107.62 20.81
CA ILE A 555 -56.53 108.08 19.61
C ILE A 555 -56.58 109.61 19.68
N LYS A 556 -55.93 110.30 18.73
CA LYS A 556 -56.07 111.75 18.61
C LYS A 556 -57.25 112.09 17.69
N TYR A 557 -57.99 113.14 18.02
CA TYR A 557 -59.11 113.64 17.22
C TYR A 557 -59.12 115.17 17.19
N CYS A 558 -59.66 115.72 16.11
CA CYS A 558 -59.88 117.15 15.92
C CYS A 558 -61.35 117.36 15.58
N ILE A 559 -62.05 118.23 16.30
CA ILE A 559 -63.46 118.59 16.04
C ILE A 559 -63.51 120.08 15.70
N LYS A 560 -64.18 120.43 14.60
CA LYS A 560 -64.29 121.81 14.10
C LYS A 560 -65.74 122.11 13.70
N GLY A 561 -66.21 123.31 14.04
CA GLY A 561 -67.59 123.76 13.84
C GLY A 561 -68.47 123.57 15.09
N ASP A 562 -69.70 124.07 15.02
CA ASP A 562 -70.67 124.13 16.13
C ASP A 562 -71.34 122.76 16.42
N VAL A 563 -70.52 121.76 16.74
CA VAL A 563 -70.97 120.41 17.11
C VAL A 563 -71.57 120.41 18.52
N VAL A 564 -72.71 119.75 18.73
CA VAL A 564 -73.39 119.70 20.05
C VAL A 564 -73.06 118.42 20.81
N LYS A 565 -72.83 117.30 20.11
CA LYS A 565 -72.44 116.01 20.70
C LYS A 565 -71.39 115.30 19.85
N SER A 566 -70.35 114.80 20.50
CA SER A 566 -69.29 114.00 19.87
C SER A 566 -68.98 112.72 20.65
N SER A 567 -68.74 111.64 19.92
CA SER A 567 -68.33 110.36 20.49
C SER A 567 -67.40 109.59 19.55
N ILE A 568 -66.58 108.71 20.13
CA ILE A 568 -65.83 107.71 19.37
C ILE A 568 -66.45 106.34 19.68
N MET A 569 -66.99 105.69 18.65
CA MET A 569 -67.58 104.36 18.72
C MET A 569 -66.56 103.32 18.25
N ILE A 570 -66.38 102.26 19.02
CA ILE A 570 -65.53 101.11 18.67
C ILE A 570 -66.41 99.93 18.30
N SER A 571 -66.12 99.29 17.16
CA SER A 571 -66.89 98.19 16.57
C SER A 571 -66.00 97.04 16.09
N ASP A 572 -66.57 95.84 15.99
CA ASP A 572 -65.90 94.66 15.45
C ASP A 572 -65.90 94.64 13.90
N MET A 573 -65.33 93.58 13.31
CA MET A 573 -65.35 93.36 11.86
C MET A 573 -66.75 93.18 11.25
N ASN A 574 -67.79 92.99 12.07
CA ASN A 574 -69.19 92.85 11.65
C ASN A 574 -69.95 94.19 11.78
N GLY A 575 -69.28 95.28 12.18
CA GLY A 575 -69.90 96.58 12.45
C GLY A 575 -70.69 96.64 13.77
N LYS A 576 -70.60 95.62 14.62
CA LYS A 576 -71.26 95.59 15.92
C LYS A 576 -70.52 96.52 16.88
N ALA A 577 -71.19 97.56 17.37
CA ALA A 577 -70.64 98.44 18.39
C ALA A 577 -70.32 97.65 19.68
N HIS A 578 -69.06 97.70 20.11
CA HIS A 578 -68.57 97.15 21.37
C HIS A 578 -68.65 98.17 22.50
N LYS A 579 -68.20 99.41 22.26
CA LYS A 579 -68.17 100.48 23.27
C LYS A 579 -68.15 101.85 22.61
N THR A 580 -68.82 102.83 23.22
CA THR A 580 -68.87 104.21 22.72
C THR A 580 -68.47 105.17 23.82
N TYR A 581 -67.37 105.90 23.59
CA TYR A 581 -66.84 106.90 24.49
C TYR A 581 -67.40 108.26 24.05
N GLN A 582 -68.06 109.00 24.95
CA GLN A 582 -68.33 110.41 24.69
C GLN A 582 -66.99 111.16 24.74
N VAL A 583 -66.78 112.11 23.83
CA VAL A 583 -65.55 112.90 23.75
C VAL A 583 -65.89 114.38 23.68
N ASP A 584 -65.09 115.22 24.35
CA ASP A 584 -65.39 116.64 24.47
C ASP A 584 -65.31 117.37 23.12
N VAL A 585 -66.25 118.30 22.88
CA VAL A 585 -66.27 119.17 21.70
C VAL A 585 -65.15 120.21 21.84
N THR A 586 -63.93 119.78 21.54
CA THR A 586 -62.70 120.56 21.65
C THR A 586 -61.96 120.55 20.32
N GLU A 587 -61.22 121.62 20.02
CA GLU A 587 -60.52 121.74 18.73
C GLU A 587 -59.53 120.60 18.48
N ASN A 588 -58.89 120.09 19.54
CA ASN A 588 -58.03 118.92 19.51
C ASN A 588 -58.15 118.18 20.84
N GLY A 589 -58.40 116.88 20.80
CA GLY A 589 -58.49 116.02 21.98
C GLY A 589 -57.81 114.67 21.79
N ILE A 590 -57.66 113.94 22.90
CA ILE A 590 -57.04 112.61 22.93
C ILE A 590 -57.95 111.69 23.76
N LEU A 591 -58.26 110.52 23.20
CA LEU A 591 -58.94 109.43 23.90
C LEU A 591 -57.93 108.29 24.13
N THR A 592 -57.68 107.94 25.38
CA THR A 592 -56.91 106.74 25.74
C THR A 592 -57.85 105.53 25.77
N ILE A 593 -57.46 104.46 25.09
CA ILE A 593 -58.13 103.16 25.13
C ILE A 593 -57.21 102.17 25.84
N ASP A 594 -57.76 101.40 26.76
CA ASP A 594 -57.06 100.31 27.45
C ASP A 594 -57.44 98.96 26.82
N ALA A 595 -56.43 98.11 26.56
CA ALA A 595 -56.61 96.81 25.91
C ALA A 595 -57.44 95.85 26.76
N SER A 596 -57.42 95.99 28.09
CA SER A 596 -58.20 95.15 29.01
C SER A 596 -59.71 95.31 28.89
N GLU A 597 -60.20 96.36 28.19
CA GLU A 597 -61.62 96.56 27.92
C GLU A 597 -62.14 95.74 26.71
N PHE A 598 -61.25 95.04 26.01
CA PHE A 598 -61.53 94.31 24.77
C PHE A 598 -60.91 92.89 24.79
N GLN A 599 -60.92 92.20 23.66
CA GLN A 599 -60.16 90.97 23.44
C GLN A 599 -59.10 91.23 22.36
N PRO A 600 -58.00 90.46 22.29
CA PRO A 600 -57.08 90.53 21.15
C PRO A 600 -57.81 90.34 19.82
N GLY A 601 -57.57 91.21 18.83
CA GLY A 601 -58.31 91.21 17.58
C GLY A 601 -58.25 92.52 16.79
N LEU A 602 -58.91 92.52 15.63
CA LEU A 602 -59.06 93.69 14.75
C LEU A 602 -60.37 94.41 15.07
N TYR A 603 -60.28 95.70 15.40
CA TYR A 603 -61.41 96.59 15.64
C TYR A 603 -61.38 97.80 14.71
N PHE A 604 -62.55 98.39 14.50
CA PHE A 604 -62.71 99.70 13.88
C PHE A 604 -63.13 100.72 14.94
N TYR A 605 -62.66 101.96 14.80
CA TYR A 605 -63.10 103.05 15.65
C TYR A 605 -63.46 104.27 14.79
N SER A 606 -64.60 104.89 15.13
CA SER A 606 -65.34 105.81 14.27
C SER A 606 -65.67 107.09 15.05
N LEU A 607 -65.30 108.25 14.50
CA LEU A 607 -65.67 109.55 15.07
C LEU A 607 -67.08 109.91 14.63
N ILE A 608 -67.98 110.12 15.57
CA ILE A 608 -69.39 110.46 15.33
C ILE A 608 -69.67 111.84 15.94
N THR A 609 -70.14 112.77 15.12
CA THR A 609 -70.55 114.13 15.53
C THR A 609 -72.02 114.35 15.16
N ASP A 610 -72.84 114.75 16.12
CA ASP A 610 -74.29 114.99 15.98
C ASP A 610 -75.04 113.87 15.22
N GLY A 611 -74.66 112.62 15.49
CA GLY A 611 -75.27 111.42 14.92
C GLY A 611 -74.77 111.03 13.52
N LYS A 612 -73.78 111.73 12.97
CA LYS A 612 -73.13 111.36 11.69
C LYS A 612 -71.71 110.88 11.91
N GLU A 613 -71.35 109.79 11.25
CA GLU A 613 -69.96 109.34 11.15
C GLU A 613 -69.16 110.33 10.29
N VAL A 614 -67.98 110.71 10.76
CA VAL A 614 -67.05 111.65 10.11
C VAL A 614 -65.93 110.87 9.42
N GLU A 615 -65.27 109.99 10.15
CA GLU A 615 -64.12 109.22 9.70
C GLU A 615 -63.97 107.97 10.57
N THR A 616 -63.56 106.86 9.95
CA THR A 616 -63.32 105.56 10.61
C THR A 616 -61.90 105.09 10.34
N LYS A 617 -61.27 104.51 11.36
CA LYS A 617 -59.92 103.92 11.34
C LYS A 617 -59.93 102.51 11.92
N ARG A 618 -58.86 101.75 11.70
CA ARG A 618 -58.67 100.40 12.27
C ARG A 618 -57.64 100.42 13.40
N MET A 619 -57.83 99.60 14.43
CA MET A 619 -56.83 99.30 15.45
C MET A 619 -56.70 97.79 15.64
N ILE A 620 -55.50 97.33 16.00
CA ILE A 620 -55.21 95.94 16.30
C ILE A 620 -54.82 95.85 17.78
N ILE A 621 -55.54 95.03 18.53
CA ILE A 621 -55.22 94.68 19.91
C ILE A 621 -54.50 93.33 19.89
N THR A 622 -53.36 93.22 20.55
CA THR A 622 -52.66 91.95 20.77
C THR A 622 -52.72 91.55 22.25
N GLU A 623 -52.35 90.30 22.51
CA GLU A 623 -51.86 89.88 23.83
C GLU A 623 -50.59 90.66 24.24
#